data_AF-A0A5C7QBF8-F1
#
_entry.id   AF-A0A5C7QBF8-F1
#
_cell.length_a   1.000
_cell.length_b   1.000
_cell.length_c   1.000
_cell.angle_alpha   90.00
_cell.angle_beta   90.00
_cell.angle_gamma   90.00
#
_symmetry.space_group_name_H-M   'P 1'
#
loop_
_entity.id
_entity.type
_entity.pdbx_description
1 polymer ?
#
loop_
_entity_poly.entity_id
_entity_poly.type
_entity_poly.pdbx_seq_one_letter_code
_entity_poly.pdbx_strand_id
1 'polypeptide(L)'
;MATKTWISTSSTSFNTNANWSDGAAPANNDTIIFNHLGTANCTTNLGSTLTGITAYIDMSYTGQIGSISSSGVPTYLTFDGGTIYIGRSTTQGTGTGPTLCMIGNTGTTAMTINVYDSSSTGASTYFPPILIDGGTNISLNHYGGNVGLCMFNASGSAEAATFATINVAVNGEAGVPAQLTIGSGVLVTTCTSNGGTIYDRSDVGVTTMLINGQATVIVEGTASHSTIEAADGATINYNGNGTITTFNLRGGTLDLSGDTRAKTITTLNAYDGSTLNVDNGEAGSVTFTNPINYPDGMDGVTIITPPGVKGTLTNI
;
A
#
# COMPACT_ATOMS: atom_id res chain seq x y z
N MET A 1 -10.61 29.62 -0.50
CA MET A 1 -10.20 28.57 0.44
C MET A 1 -10.92 28.82 1.75
N ALA A 2 -12.07 28.19 1.90
CA ALA A 2 -12.78 28.12 3.16
C ALA A 2 -12.39 26.81 3.88
N THR A 3 -12.57 26.77 5.20
CA THR A 3 -12.53 25.53 5.97
C THR A 3 -13.97 25.10 6.23
N LYS A 4 -14.33 23.91 5.78
CA LYS A 4 -15.68 23.34 5.86
C LYS A 4 -15.64 22.03 6.63
N THR A 5 -16.44 21.93 7.68
CA THR A 5 -16.55 20.68 8.45
C THR A 5 -17.83 19.96 8.10
N TRP A 6 -17.75 18.65 7.87
CA TRP A 6 -18.91 17.78 7.72
C TRP A 6 -19.64 17.70 9.06
N ILE A 7 -20.89 18.15 9.08
CA ILE A 7 -21.76 18.21 10.27
C ILE A 7 -23.04 17.39 10.11
N SER A 8 -23.16 16.62 9.01
CA SER A 8 -24.36 15.83 8.77
C SER A 8 -24.55 14.74 9.81
N THR A 9 -25.79 14.58 10.26
CA THR A 9 -26.22 13.51 11.18
C THR A 9 -27.25 12.57 10.58
N SER A 10 -27.73 12.84 9.35
CA SER A 10 -28.71 11.97 8.66
C SER A 10 -28.56 11.88 7.14
N SER A 11 -28.16 12.95 6.47
CA SER A 11 -27.98 12.97 5.02
C SER A 11 -26.62 12.40 4.62
N THR A 12 -26.58 11.61 3.54
CA THR A 12 -25.35 10.95 3.08
C THR A 12 -24.65 11.60 1.91
N SER A 13 -25.14 12.76 1.47
CA SER A 13 -24.71 13.38 0.22
C SER A 13 -23.59 14.41 0.43
N PHE A 14 -22.46 14.22 -0.24
CA PHE A 14 -21.32 15.15 -0.17
C PHE A 14 -21.68 16.56 -0.67
N ASN A 15 -22.48 16.66 -1.73
CA ASN A 15 -22.83 17.94 -2.38
C ASN A 15 -24.02 18.67 -1.74
N THR A 16 -24.57 18.19 -0.62
CA THR A 16 -25.66 18.89 0.07
C THR A 16 -25.11 20.00 0.97
N ASN A 17 -25.41 21.25 0.62
CA ASN A 17 -25.00 22.45 1.36
C ASN A 17 -25.20 22.36 2.89
N ALA A 18 -26.35 21.86 3.35
CA ALA A 18 -26.69 21.77 4.76
C ALA A 18 -25.83 20.76 5.56
N ASN A 19 -25.07 19.90 4.88
CA ASN A 19 -24.17 18.94 5.52
C ASN A 19 -22.83 19.56 5.94
N TRP A 20 -22.60 20.82 5.60
CA TRP A 20 -21.34 21.53 5.84
C TRP A 20 -21.54 22.71 6.80
N SER A 21 -20.53 22.96 7.63
CA SER A 21 -20.58 23.94 8.74
C SER A 21 -20.90 25.37 8.32
N ASP A 22 -20.68 25.76 7.07
CA ASP A 22 -20.97 27.10 6.54
C ASP A 22 -22.22 27.14 5.64
N GLY A 23 -22.96 26.03 5.53
CA GLY A 23 -24.14 25.94 4.69
C GLY A 23 -23.84 25.94 3.18
N ALA A 24 -22.62 25.60 2.75
CA ALA A 24 -22.25 25.48 1.35
C ALA A 24 -21.38 24.23 1.09
N ALA A 25 -21.65 23.52 0.00
CA ALA A 25 -20.84 22.38 -0.42
C ALA A 25 -19.37 22.81 -0.72
N PRO A 26 -18.39 21.89 -0.61
CA PRO A 26 -16.99 22.15 -0.93
C PRO A 26 -16.78 22.58 -2.37
N ALA A 27 -15.85 23.51 -2.56
CA ALA A 27 -15.37 23.98 -3.85
C ALA A 27 -13.84 23.79 -3.97
N ASN A 28 -13.28 24.10 -5.15
CA ASN A 28 -11.84 23.98 -5.39
C ASN A 28 -11.03 24.74 -4.34
N ASN A 29 -9.91 24.16 -3.93
CA ASN A 29 -9.00 24.71 -2.93
C ASN A 29 -9.63 24.93 -1.55
N ASP A 30 -10.73 24.27 -1.21
CA ASP A 30 -11.23 24.27 0.16
C ASP A 30 -10.48 23.25 1.03
N THR A 31 -10.49 23.52 2.33
CA THR A 31 -10.12 22.55 3.35
C THR A 31 -11.39 21.89 3.87
N ILE A 32 -11.48 20.57 3.77
CA ILE A 32 -12.61 19.81 4.30
C ILE A 32 -12.20 18.99 5.52
N ILE A 33 -13.09 18.87 6.50
CA ILE A 33 -12.84 18.16 7.75
C ILE A 33 -14.00 17.20 8.02
N PHE A 34 -13.69 15.91 8.17
CA PHE A 34 -14.57 14.91 8.75
C PHE A 34 -14.08 14.60 10.17
N ASN A 35 -14.89 14.90 11.18
CA ASN A 35 -14.57 14.66 12.59
C ASN A 35 -15.86 14.32 13.38
N HIS A 36 -15.75 14.23 14.71
CA HIS A 36 -16.87 13.88 15.61
C HIS A 36 -18.15 14.74 15.47
N LEU A 37 -18.11 15.92 14.83
CA LEU A 37 -19.30 16.75 14.65
C LEU A 37 -20.28 16.17 13.62
N GLY A 38 -19.78 15.42 12.65
CA GLY A 38 -20.60 14.69 11.69
C GLY A 38 -20.63 13.20 12.03
N THR A 39 -21.82 12.61 12.05
CA THR A 39 -22.02 11.19 12.37
C THR A 39 -22.66 10.40 11.25
N ALA A 40 -23.26 11.08 10.26
CA ALA A 40 -23.78 10.41 9.07
C ALA A 40 -22.66 9.99 8.13
N ASN A 41 -22.84 8.83 7.50
CA ASN A 41 -22.00 8.37 6.40
C ASN A 41 -22.04 9.36 5.24
N CYS A 42 -20.93 9.51 4.53
CA CYS A 42 -20.83 10.26 3.28
C CYS A 42 -20.69 9.24 2.13
N THR A 43 -21.82 8.79 1.56
CA THR A 43 -21.87 7.66 0.61
C THR A 43 -22.47 8.02 -0.75
N THR A 44 -23.06 9.21 -0.93
CA THR A 44 -23.72 9.60 -2.18
C THR A 44 -23.20 10.94 -2.73
N ASN A 45 -23.34 11.13 -4.06
CA ASN A 45 -22.83 12.29 -4.79
C ASN A 45 -21.33 12.55 -4.54
N LEU A 46 -20.54 11.48 -4.52
CA LEU A 46 -19.12 11.45 -4.15
C LEU A 46 -18.17 11.81 -5.29
N GLY A 47 -18.64 11.75 -6.54
CA GLY A 47 -17.86 12.13 -7.71
C GLY A 47 -17.71 13.65 -7.77
N SER A 48 -16.49 14.13 -7.56
CA SER A 48 -16.18 15.55 -7.64
C SER A 48 -15.00 15.79 -8.57
N THR A 49 -15.06 16.84 -9.39
CA THR A 49 -13.92 17.36 -10.15
C THR A 49 -13.18 18.43 -9.33
N LEU A 50 -13.25 18.34 -8.00
CA LEU A 50 -12.65 19.33 -7.14
C LEU A 50 -11.13 19.19 -7.17
N THR A 51 -10.46 20.31 -7.37
CA THR A 51 -8.99 20.40 -7.44
C THR A 51 -8.44 21.10 -6.20
N GLY A 52 -7.22 20.74 -5.82
CA GLY A 52 -6.48 21.43 -4.74
C GLY A 52 -7.10 21.27 -3.35
N ILE A 53 -7.94 20.26 -3.14
CA ILE A 53 -8.57 20.00 -1.84
C ILE A 53 -7.51 19.61 -0.80
N THR A 54 -7.65 20.16 0.40
CA THR A 54 -7.01 19.59 1.59
C THR A 54 -8.08 18.91 2.43
N ALA A 55 -7.95 17.61 2.70
CA ALA A 55 -8.93 16.88 3.50
C ALA A 55 -8.33 16.33 4.77
N TYR A 56 -9.02 16.50 5.89
CA TYR A 56 -8.73 15.87 7.16
C TYR A 56 -9.87 14.92 7.52
N ILE A 57 -9.54 13.64 7.68
CA ILE A 57 -10.47 12.60 8.12
C ILE A 57 -9.93 12.12 9.46
N ASP A 58 -10.40 12.77 10.53
CA ASP A 58 -9.91 12.54 11.88
C ASP A 58 -10.34 11.17 12.41
N MET A 59 -9.56 10.61 13.34
CA MET A 59 -9.92 9.34 14.00
C MET A 59 -11.27 9.38 14.72
N SER A 60 -11.74 10.58 15.07
CA SER A 60 -12.99 10.81 15.80
C SER A 60 -14.24 10.75 14.91
N TYR A 61 -14.09 10.73 13.59
CA TYR A 61 -15.21 10.54 12.66
C TYR A 61 -15.58 9.05 12.59
N THR A 62 -16.83 8.73 12.95
CA THR A 62 -17.33 7.35 13.02
C THR A 62 -18.16 6.94 11.80
N GLY A 63 -18.55 7.91 10.96
CA GLY A 63 -19.24 7.63 9.71
C GLY A 63 -18.33 6.97 8.68
N GLN A 64 -18.93 6.42 7.63
CA GLN A 64 -18.21 5.87 6.48
C GLN A 64 -18.02 6.95 5.41
N ILE A 65 -16.95 6.85 4.62
CA ILE A 65 -16.73 7.64 3.39
C ILE A 65 -16.60 6.67 2.24
N GLY A 66 -17.44 6.86 1.21
CA GLY A 66 -17.57 5.87 0.15
C GLY A 66 -18.56 4.77 0.48
N SER A 67 -18.75 3.87 -0.46
CA SER A 67 -19.59 2.69 -0.27
C SER A 67 -19.15 1.53 -1.15
N ILE A 68 -19.53 0.32 -0.77
CA ILE A 68 -19.33 -0.89 -1.56
C ILE A 68 -20.74 -1.47 -1.79
N SER A 69 -21.14 -1.62 -3.06
CA SER A 69 -22.45 -2.18 -3.38
C SER A 69 -22.55 -3.66 -2.98
N SER A 70 -23.76 -4.22 -3.00
CA SER A 70 -23.95 -5.68 -2.79
C SER A 70 -23.29 -6.55 -3.85
N SER A 71 -23.03 -6.00 -5.04
CA SER A 71 -22.22 -6.65 -6.09
C SER A 71 -20.72 -6.40 -5.93
N GLY A 72 -20.32 -5.78 -4.82
CA GLY A 72 -18.95 -5.42 -4.48
C GLY A 72 -18.48 -4.10 -5.08
N VAL A 73 -19.23 -3.44 -5.96
CA VAL A 73 -18.73 -2.26 -6.70
C VAL A 73 -18.46 -1.08 -5.76
N PRO A 74 -17.21 -0.58 -5.68
CA PRO A 74 -16.84 0.52 -4.83
C PRO A 74 -17.29 1.85 -5.42
N THR A 75 -17.59 2.81 -4.55
CA THR A 75 -17.80 4.21 -4.90
C THR A 75 -16.92 5.05 -3.99
N TYR A 76 -15.97 5.76 -4.60
CA TYR A 76 -14.98 6.58 -3.90
C TYR A 76 -15.45 8.03 -3.79
N LEU A 77 -15.00 8.72 -2.75
CA LEU A 77 -14.95 10.18 -2.73
C LEU A 77 -13.74 10.62 -3.55
N THR A 78 -13.99 11.30 -4.67
CA THR A 78 -12.95 11.58 -5.66
C THR A 78 -12.53 13.05 -5.68
N PHE A 79 -11.23 13.29 -5.87
CA PHE A 79 -10.65 14.61 -6.12
C PHE A 79 -9.69 14.54 -7.31
N ASP A 80 -9.27 15.69 -7.83
CA ASP A 80 -8.17 15.83 -8.81
C ASP A 80 -6.98 16.54 -8.13
N GLY A 81 -6.07 15.74 -7.58
CA GLY A 81 -4.94 16.19 -6.78
C GLY A 81 -5.30 16.66 -5.36
N GLY A 82 -4.34 17.31 -4.70
CA GLY A 82 -4.50 17.83 -3.33
C GLY A 82 -3.76 17.02 -2.26
N THR A 83 -4.10 17.24 -0.98
CA THR A 83 -3.49 16.55 0.16
C THR A 83 -4.53 16.03 1.13
N ILE A 84 -4.50 14.72 1.37
CA ILE A 84 -5.47 14.02 2.22
C ILE A 84 -4.74 13.50 3.46
N TYR A 85 -5.32 13.70 4.63
CA TYR A 85 -4.85 13.18 5.90
C TYR A 85 -5.94 12.30 6.50
N ILE A 86 -5.63 11.04 6.80
CA ILE A 86 -6.58 10.04 7.29
C ILE A 86 -6.10 9.47 8.61
N GLY A 87 -7.01 9.35 9.58
CA GLY A 87 -6.75 8.68 10.85
C GLY A 87 -5.80 9.45 11.76
N ARG A 88 -5.78 10.79 11.68
CA ARG A 88 -5.05 11.62 12.64
C ARG A 88 -5.84 11.72 13.93
N SER A 89 -5.20 11.44 15.06
CA SER A 89 -5.69 11.71 16.40
C SER A 89 -5.62 13.21 16.64
N THR A 90 -6.76 13.81 16.95
CA THR A 90 -6.84 15.19 17.40
C THR A 90 -7.20 15.19 18.87
N THR A 91 -6.91 16.29 19.59
CA THR A 91 -7.29 16.42 21.01
C THR A 91 -8.82 16.38 21.23
N GLN A 92 -9.61 16.36 20.16
CA GLN A 92 -11.08 16.41 20.19
C GLN A 92 -11.69 15.11 19.63
N GLY A 93 -12.01 14.22 20.56
CA GLY A 93 -12.72 12.97 20.30
C GLY A 93 -11.83 11.74 20.33
N THR A 94 -12.24 10.73 21.11
CA THR A 94 -11.64 9.40 21.07
C THR A 94 -12.33 8.58 20.00
N GLY A 95 -11.58 8.00 19.08
CA GLY A 95 -12.13 7.11 18.07
C GLY A 95 -11.12 6.05 17.66
N THR A 96 -11.61 5.01 17.01
CA THR A 96 -10.79 3.91 16.48
C THR A 96 -10.40 4.13 15.02
N GLY A 97 -10.66 5.31 14.46
CA GLY A 97 -10.48 5.59 13.04
C GLY A 97 -11.67 5.16 12.18
N PRO A 98 -11.69 5.54 10.89
CA PRO A 98 -12.74 5.16 9.97
C PRO A 98 -12.75 3.62 9.77
N THR A 99 -13.95 3.05 9.76
CA THR A 99 -14.18 1.63 9.41
C THR A 99 -14.32 1.43 7.90
N LEU A 100 -14.65 2.48 7.17
CA LEU A 100 -14.58 2.55 5.70
C LEU A 100 -14.29 3.98 5.27
N CYS A 101 -13.18 4.18 4.58
CA CYS A 101 -12.78 5.43 3.97
C CYS A 101 -12.21 5.16 2.58
N MET A 102 -12.98 5.53 1.56
CA MET A 102 -12.64 5.28 0.16
C MET A 102 -12.34 6.59 -0.54
N ILE A 103 -11.07 6.80 -0.90
CA ILE A 103 -10.58 8.02 -1.58
C ILE A 103 -10.12 7.66 -2.98
N GLY A 104 -10.56 8.42 -3.97
CA GLY A 104 -10.16 8.26 -5.36
C GLY A 104 -9.45 9.50 -5.90
N ASN A 105 -8.50 9.31 -6.80
CA ASN A 105 -7.99 10.36 -7.68
C ASN A 105 -8.52 10.15 -9.09
N THR A 106 -9.47 10.99 -9.54
CA THR A 106 -10.07 10.86 -10.87
C THR A 106 -9.38 11.69 -11.95
N GLY A 107 -8.40 12.51 -11.57
CA GLY A 107 -7.74 13.42 -12.49
C GLY A 107 -6.28 13.05 -12.79
N THR A 108 -5.60 13.95 -13.50
CA THR A 108 -4.19 13.81 -13.88
C THR A 108 -3.25 14.49 -12.89
N THR A 109 -3.78 15.24 -11.92
CA THR A 109 -2.97 15.95 -10.94
C THR A 109 -2.50 15.00 -9.84
N ALA A 110 -1.22 15.10 -9.49
CA ALA A 110 -0.65 14.33 -8.39
C ALA A 110 -1.37 14.63 -7.07
N MET A 111 -1.60 13.58 -6.28
CA MET A 111 -2.22 13.65 -4.96
C MET A 111 -1.26 13.12 -3.91
N THR A 112 -1.23 13.76 -2.74
CA THR A 112 -0.52 13.23 -1.57
C THR A 112 -1.54 12.71 -0.56
N ILE A 113 -1.37 11.46 -0.11
CA ILE A 113 -2.22 10.84 0.89
C ILE A 113 -1.35 10.44 2.08
N ASN A 114 -1.72 10.90 3.27
CA ASN A 114 -1.07 10.59 4.53
C ASN A 114 -2.05 9.78 5.39
N VAL A 115 -1.71 8.54 5.68
CA VAL A 115 -2.51 7.64 6.53
C VAL A 115 -1.78 7.43 7.84
N TYR A 116 -2.33 7.97 8.91
CA TYR A 116 -1.76 7.84 10.26
C TYR A 116 -2.25 6.58 10.97
N ASP A 117 -3.54 6.25 10.79
CA ASP A 117 -4.16 5.06 11.37
C ASP A 117 -5.50 4.73 10.70
N SER A 118 -6.07 3.58 11.08
CA SER A 118 -7.41 3.15 10.71
C SER A 118 -8.01 2.26 11.79
N SER A 119 -9.30 1.90 11.65
CA SER A 119 -9.81 0.77 12.42
C SER A 119 -9.01 -0.50 12.13
N SER A 120 -8.85 -1.39 13.10
CA SER A 120 -8.26 -2.72 12.87
C SER A 120 -9.18 -3.63 12.04
N THR A 121 -10.48 -3.33 12.01
CA THR A 121 -11.50 -4.06 11.26
C THR A 121 -12.18 -3.15 10.25
N GLY A 122 -12.15 -3.52 8.97
CA GLY A 122 -12.93 -2.85 7.94
C GLY A 122 -14.43 -3.11 8.11
N ALA A 123 -15.26 -2.23 7.55
CA ALA A 123 -16.71 -2.43 7.46
C ALA A 123 -17.11 -3.59 6.53
N SER A 124 -16.17 -4.09 5.72
CA SER A 124 -16.32 -5.28 4.88
C SER A 124 -15.25 -6.30 5.24
N THR A 125 -15.62 -7.58 5.24
CA THR A 125 -14.72 -8.70 5.58
C THR A 125 -13.54 -8.84 4.61
N TYR A 126 -13.69 -8.36 3.37
CA TYR A 126 -12.71 -8.57 2.30
C TYR A 126 -11.82 -7.36 2.04
N PHE A 127 -12.11 -6.23 2.66
CA PHE A 127 -11.43 -4.97 2.36
C PHE A 127 -10.85 -4.34 3.63
N PRO A 128 -9.64 -3.77 3.53
CA PRO A 128 -9.14 -2.91 4.58
C PRO A 128 -10.07 -1.68 4.75
N PRO A 129 -10.10 -1.10 5.96
CA PRO A 129 -10.89 0.08 6.26
C PRO A 129 -10.55 1.30 5.40
N ILE A 130 -9.32 1.42 4.88
CA ILE A 130 -8.95 2.49 3.96
C ILE A 130 -8.71 1.89 2.58
N LEU A 131 -9.40 2.43 1.58
CA LEU A 131 -9.23 2.07 0.17
C LEU A 131 -8.85 3.32 -0.63
N ILE A 132 -7.82 3.20 -1.44
CA ILE A 132 -7.31 4.25 -2.31
C ILE A 132 -7.33 3.77 -3.75
N ASP A 133 -7.91 4.57 -4.65
CA ASP A 133 -7.99 4.26 -6.07
C ASP A 133 -7.59 5.44 -6.98
N GLY A 134 -7.28 5.12 -8.23
CA GLY A 134 -7.21 6.02 -9.36
C GLY A 134 -5.90 6.79 -9.50
N GLY A 135 -5.87 7.63 -10.55
CA GLY A 135 -4.90 8.68 -10.75
C GLY A 135 -3.49 8.25 -11.21
N THR A 136 -2.72 9.27 -11.54
CA THR A 136 -1.30 9.16 -11.90
C THR A 136 -0.45 9.91 -10.89
N ASN A 137 0.69 9.33 -10.51
CA ASN A 137 1.69 9.95 -9.63
C ASN A 137 1.18 10.26 -8.22
N ILE A 138 0.49 9.30 -7.60
CA ILE A 138 0.10 9.42 -6.18
C ILE A 138 1.33 9.22 -5.28
N SER A 139 1.45 10.04 -4.25
CA SER A 139 2.38 9.84 -3.13
C SER A 139 1.61 9.39 -1.89
N LEU A 140 1.91 8.19 -1.40
CA LEU A 140 1.33 7.64 -0.17
C LEU A 140 2.38 7.62 0.95
N ASN A 141 2.03 8.21 2.09
CA ASN A 141 2.75 8.05 3.35
C ASN A 141 1.85 7.28 4.33
N HIS A 142 2.23 6.05 4.66
CA HIS A 142 1.44 5.13 5.47
C HIS A 142 2.18 4.83 6.77
N TYR A 143 1.68 5.40 7.86
CA TYR A 143 2.31 5.27 9.17
C TYR A 143 1.74 4.09 9.98
N GLY A 144 0.44 3.85 9.91
CA GLY A 144 -0.22 2.73 10.59
C GLY A 144 -1.61 2.40 10.06
N GLY A 145 -2.24 1.40 10.68
CA GLY A 145 -3.52 0.88 10.24
C GLY A 145 -3.43 0.08 8.93
N ASN A 146 -4.59 -0.24 8.38
CA ASN A 146 -4.77 -1.14 7.23
C ASN A 146 -5.23 -0.35 6.00
N VAL A 147 -4.45 -0.43 4.92
CA VAL A 147 -4.69 0.30 3.66
C VAL A 147 -4.68 -0.66 2.47
N GLY A 148 -5.62 -0.47 1.56
CA GLY A 148 -5.70 -1.17 0.28
C GLY A 148 -5.60 -0.21 -0.89
N LEU A 149 -4.76 -0.53 -1.87
CA LEU A 149 -4.60 0.23 -3.10
C LEU A 149 -5.22 -0.53 -4.26
N CYS A 150 -6.20 0.05 -4.94
CA CYS A 150 -6.87 -0.55 -6.11
C CYS A 150 -7.21 -2.03 -5.89
N MET A 151 -7.76 -2.34 -4.71
CA MET A 151 -8.03 -3.70 -4.29
C MET A 151 -9.21 -4.33 -5.02
N PHE A 152 -9.97 -3.54 -5.78
CA PHE A 152 -11.22 -3.99 -6.33
C PHE A 152 -11.17 -4.29 -7.82
N ASN A 153 -12.00 -5.26 -8.19
CA ASN A 153 -12.86 -5.18 -9.36
C ASN A 153 -13.97 -6.29 -9.30
N ALA A 154 -15.24 -5.95 -9.51
CA ALA A 154 -16.38 -6.90 -9.55
C ALA A 154 -16.58 -7.54 -10.94
N SER A 155 -15.94 -6.97 -11.97
CA SER A 155 -16.17 -7.21 -13.39
C SER A 155 -14.99 -7.89 -14.14
N GLY A 156 -14.06 -8.53 -13.43
CA GLY A 156 -12.78 -9.05 -13.95
C GLY A 156 -11.69 -8.05 -14.40
N SER A 157 -11.87 -6.72 -14.31
CA SER A 157 -10.89 -5.70 -14.76
C SER A 157 -10.26 -4.88 -13.62
N ALA A 158 -9.08 -5.26 -13.12
CA ALA A 158 -8.44 -4.58 -11.98
C ALA A 158 -8.50 -3.04 -12.05
N GLU A 159 -8.90 -2.40 -10.95
CA GLU A 159 -8.66 -0.98 -10.73
C GLU A 159 -7.16 -0.68 -10.93
N ALA A 160 -6.85 0.45 -11.55
CA ALA A 160 -5.49 0.78 -11.93
C ALA A 160 -5.10 2.18 -11.47
N ALA A 161 -3.90 2.29 -10.93
CA ALA A 161 -3.32 3.54 -10.48
C ALA A 161 -1.80 3.48 -10.61
N THR A 162 -1.18 4.65 -10.73
CA THR A 162 0.28 4.79 -10.63
C THR A 162 0.65 5.52 -9.34
N PHE A 163 1.34 4.84 -8.45
CA PHE A 163 1.95 5.43 -7.27
C PHE A 163 3.40 5.77 -7.57
N ALA A 164 3.72 7.06 -7.55
CA ALA A 164 5.10 7.51 -7.71
C ALA A 164 5.93 7.09 -6.50
N THR A 165 5.39 7.30 -5.30
CA THR A 165 6.08 6.98 -4.05
C THR A 165 5.12 6.36 -3.04
N ILE A 166 5.54 5.27 -2.42
CA ILE A 166 4.91 4.70 -1.22
C ILE A 166 5.96 4.68 -0.12
N ASN A 167 5.64 5.26 1.03
CA ASN A 167 6.48 5.22 2.22
C ASN A 167 5.70 4.55 3.35
N VAL A 168 6.18 3.41 3.84
CA VAL A 168 5.58 2.68 4.96
C VAL A 168 6.47 2.82 6.19
N ALA A 169 5.90 3.29 7.30
CA ALA A 169 6.62 3.48 8.56
C ALA A 169 6.41 2.29 9.53
N VAL A 170 7.14 2.32 10.65
CA VAL A 170 7.11 1.24 11.65
C VAL A 170 5.78 1.19 12.40
N ASN A 171 5.29 2.34 12.89
CA ASN A 171 4.11 2.42 13.75
C ASN A 171 3.27 3.67 13.42
N GLY A 172 1.95 3.51 13.50
CA GLY A 172 0.97 4.59 13.44
C GLY A 172 0.77 5.29 14.78
N GLU A 173 -0.17 6.22 14.82
CA GLU A 173 -0.48 7.01 16.00
C GLU A 173 -1.06 6.19 17.17
N ALA A 174 -1.80 5.10 16.90
CA ALA A 174 -2.28 4.18 17.94
C ALA A 174 -1.32 3.00 18.21
N GLY A 175 -0.10 3.03 17.65
CA GLY A 175 0.86 1.93 17.79
C GLY A 175 0.47 0.67 17.01
N VAL A 176 -0.52 0.76 16.12
CA VAL A 176 -0.89 -0.31 15.20
C VAL A 176 0.12 -0.32 14.04
N PRO A 177 0.80 -1.46 13.76
CA PRO A 177 1.71 -1.55 12.62
C PRO A 177 0.98 -1.30 11.31
N ALA A 178 1.66 -0.67 10.36
CA ALA A 178 1.13 -0.47 9.03
C ALA A 178 0.94 -1.81 8.30
N GLN A 179 -0.23 -2.01 7.70
CA GLN A 179 -0.52 -3.15 6.83
C GLN A 179 -1.04 -2.66 5.48
N LEU A 180 -0.22 -2.80 4.44
CA LEU A 180 -0.52 -2.31 3.10
C LEU A 180 -0.82 -3.48 2.17
N THR A 181 -1.92 -3.42 1.43
CA THR A 181 -2.20 -4.33 0.33
C THR A 181 -2.20 -3.58 -0.99
N ILE A 182 -1.32 -3.99 -1.90
CA ILE A 182 -1.19 -3.43 -3.24
C ILE A 182 -1.98 -4.32 -4.20
N GLY A 183 -3.00 -3.78 -4.86
CA GLY A 183 -3.84 -4.50 -5.81
C GLY A 183 -3.14 -4.78 -7.15
N SER A 184 -3.74 -5.65 -7.96
CA SER A 184 -3.12 -6.18 -9.18
C SER A 184 -2.92 -5.15 -10.29
N GLY A 185 -3.78 -4.13 -10.40
CA GLY A 185 -3.65 -3.08 -11.42
C GLY A 185 -2.72 -1.93 -11.02
N VAL A 186 -2.02 -2.02 -9.89
CA VAL A 186 -1.17 -0.94 -9.40
C VAL A 186 0.23 -0.99 -10.03
N LEU A 187 0.67 0.15 -10.57
CA LEU A 187 2.08 0.42 -10.88
C LEU A 187 2.69 1.21 -9.73
N VAL A 188 3.82 0.72 -9.19
CA VAL A 188 4.58 1.44 -8.15
C VAL A 188 5.96 1.80 -8.69
N THR A 189 6.31 3.09 -8.68
CA THR A 189 7.66 3.51 -9.10
C THR A 189 8.67 3.31 -7.97
N THR A 190 8.34 3.75 -6.76
CA THR A 190 9.21 3.54 -5.59
C THR A 190 8.38 3.23 -4.36
N CYS A 191 8.71 2.13 -3.68
CA CYS A 191 8.18 1.77 -2.38
C CYS A 191 9.33 1.67 -1.39
N THR A 192 9.28 2.43 -0.30
CA THR A 192 10.21 2.33 0.82
C THR A 192 9.44 1.88 2.04
N SER A 193 9.86 0.77 2.65
CA SER A 193 9.28 0.27 3.89
C SER A 193 10.33 0.26 4.98
N ASN A 194 10.02 0.86 6.13
CA ASN A 194 10.87 0.81 7.32
C ASN A 194 10.28 -0.08 8.42
N GLY A 195 9.07 -0.62 8.21
CA GLY A 195 8.40 -1.55 9.10
C GLY A 195 7.04 -1.98 8.55
N GLY A 196 6.22 -2.63 9.38
CA GLY A 196 4.91 -3.12 8.96
C GLY A 196 4.97 -4.28 7.96
N THR A 197 3.81 -4.59 7.37
CA THR A 197 3.65 -5.67 6.40
C THR A 197 3.07 -5.13 5.09
N ILE A 198 3.70 -5.50 3.96
CA ILE A 198 3.22 -5.19 2.62
C ILE A 198 2.84 -6.49 1.91
N TYR A 199 1.61 -6.56 1.41
CA TYR A 199 1.13 -7.60 0.49
C TYR A 199 1.16 -7.02 -0.92
N ASP A 200 2.19 -7.36 -1.70
CA ASP A 200 2.33 -6.94 -3.08
C ASP A 200 1.65 -7.95 -4.02
N ARG A 201 0.45 -7.61 -4.50
CA ARG A 201 -0.30 -8.41 -5.49
C ARG A 201 -0.27 -7.80 -6.89
N SER A 202 0.62 -6.83 -7.13
CA SER A 202 0.68 -6.13 -8.41
C SER A 202 1.01 -7.07 -9.57
N ASP A 203 0.37 -6.84 -10.72
CA ASP A 203 0.64 -7.54 -11.99
C ASP A 203 1.25 -6.60 -13.04
N VAL A 204 1.28 -5.29 -12.77
CA VAL A 204 1.77 -4.28 -13.71
C VAL A 204 3.28 -4.05 -13.56
N GLY A 205 3.73 -3.66 -12.37
CA GLY A 205 5.14 -3.38 -12.13
C GLY A 205 5.42 -2.71 -10.80
N VAL A 206 6.56 -3.04 -10.21
CA VAL A 206 7.12 -2.30 -9.07
C VAL A 206 8.59 -2.01 -9.38
N THR A 207 8.92 -0.79 -9.79
CA THR A 207 10.27 -0.48 -10.27
C THR A 207 11.30 -0.62 -9.15
N THR A 208 11.08 0.03 -8.00
CA THR A 208 12.02 -0.03 -6.88
C THR A 208 11.31 -0.32 -5.56
N MET A 209 11.77 -1.34 -4.84
CA MET A 209 11.41 -1.63 -3.46
C MET A 209 12.64 -1.55 -2.55
N LEU A 210 12.58 -0.72 -1.52
CA LEU A 210 13.62 -0.56 -0.49
C LEU A 210 13.04 -0.98 0.86
N ILE A 211 13.43 -2.14 1.35
CA ILE A 211 12.85 -2.76 2.55
C ILE A 211 13.89 -2.74 3.66
N ASN A 212 13.61 -1.98 4.71
CA ASN A 212 14.53 -1.70 5.82
C ASN A 212 13.95 -2.15 7.16
N GLY A 213 14.84 -2.37 8.12
CA GLY A 213 14.45 -2.73 9.48
C GLY A 213 13.62 -4.02 9.51
N GLN A 214 12.69 -4.14 10.44
CA GLN A 214 11.87 -5.34 10.63
C GLN A 214 10.64 -5.38 9.70
N ALA A 215 10.72 -4.76 8.53
CA ALA A 215 9.64 -4.78 7.54
C ALA A 215 9.49 -6.16 6.91
N THR A 216 8.25 -6.59 6.68
CA THR A 216 7.93 -7.81 5.95
C THR A 216 7.21 -7.48 4.64
N VAL A 217 7.70 -8.02 3.54
CA VAL A 217 7.02 -7.96 2.24
C VAL A 217 6.64 -9.36 1.80
N ILE A 218 5.40 -9.54 1.37
CA ILE A 218 4.89 -10.77 0.78
C ILE A 218 4.50 -10.44 -0.64
N VAL A 219 5.26 -10.94 -1.62
CA VAL A 219 4.97 -10.76 -3.04
C VAL A 219 4.13 -11.94 -3.51
N GLU A 220 2.92 -11.69 -3.97
CA GLU A 220 1.98 -12.70 -4.49
C GLU A 220 1.61 -12.46 -5.96
N GLY A 221 1.90 -11.26 -6.46
CA GLY A 221 1.60 -10.83 -7.84
C GLY A 221 2.58 -11.34 -8.89
N THR A 222 2.32 -10.96 -10.14
CA THR A 222 3.13 -11.34 -11.31
C THR A 222 3.98 -10.20 -11.87
N ALA A 223 3.91 -9.01 -11.26
CA ALA A 223 4.68 -7.83 -11.66
C ALA A 223 6.19 -8.11 -11.72
N SER A 224 6.85 -7.50 -12.70
CA SER A 224 8.31 -7.44 -12.71
C SER A 224 8.83 -6.38 -11.74
N HIS A 225 9.97 -6.68 -11.10
CA HIS A 225 10.67 -5.78 -10.20
C HIS A 225 12.02 -5.38 -10.78
N SER A 226 12.28 -4.08 -10.96
CA SER A 226 13.59 -3.64 -11.49
C SER A 226 14.67 -3.72 -10.41
N THR A 227 14.38 -3.25 -9.20
CA THR A 227 15.30 -3.32 -8.06
C THR A 227 14.55 -3.62 -6.78
N ILE A 228 15.01 -4.62 -6.04
CA ILE A 228 14.60 -4.88 -4.67
C ILE A 228 15.85 -4.81 -3.79
N GLU A 229 15.76 -4.08 -2.68
CA GLU A 229 16.74 -4.11 -1.61
C GLU A 229 16.08 -4.58 -0.31
N ALA A 230 16.69 -5.57 0.34
CA ALA A 230 16.31 -6.05 1.66
C ALA A 230 17.50 -5.83 2.61
N ALA A 231 17.40 -4.80 3.46
CA ALA A 231 18.41 -4.47 4.46
C ALA A 231 18.33 -5.37 5.69
N ASP A 232 19.21 -5.12 6.66
CA ASP A 232 19.30 -5.91 7.89
C ASP A 232 17.96 -5.95 8.65
N GLY A 233 17.56 -7.16 9.04
CA GLY A 233 16.27 -7.46 9.67
C GLY A 233 15.06 -7.55 8.71
N ALA A 234 15.19 -7.14 7.44
CA ALA A 234 14.07 -7.16 6.51
C ALA A 234 13.76 -8.58 6.04
N THR A 235 12.49 -8.89 5.81
CA THR A 235 12.05 -10.18 5.26
C THR A 235 11.23 -9.99 4.00
N ILE A 236 11.59 -10.68 2.93
CA ILE A 236 10.82 -10.74 1.68
C ILE A 236 10.44 -12.18 1.39
N ASN A 237 9.16 -12.48 1.48
CA ASN A 237 8.57 -13.76 1.06
C ASN A 237 8.07 -13.61 -0.37
N TYR A 238 8.84 -14.12 -1.34
CA TYR A 238 8.54 -13.96 -2.76
C TYR A 238 7.77 -15.17 -3.29
N ASN A 239 6.44 -15.09 -3.18
CA ASN A 239 5.49 -16.10 -3.65
C ASN A 239 4.90 -15.77 -5.04
N GLY A 240 5.47 -14.77 -5.71
CA GLY A 240 5.13 -14.39 -7.09
C GLY A 240 5.95 -15.17 -8.13
N ASN A 241 5.72 -14.87 -9.40
CA ASN A 241 6.49 -15.42 -10.52
C ASN A 241 7.07 -14.34 -11.45
N GLY A 242 7.03 -13.07 -11.01
CA GLY A 242 7.64 -11.96 -11.71
C GLY A 242 9.16 -12.06 -11.80
N THR A 243 9.75 -11.39 -12.78
CA THR A 243 11.21 -11.28 -12.92
C THR A 243 11.75 -10.16 -12.05
N ILE A 244 12.82 -10.45 -11.30
CA ILE A 244 13.57 -9.45 -10.55
C ILE A 244 14.86 -9.13 -11.32
N THR A 245 15.02 -7.90 -11.79
CA THR A 245 16.22 -7.51 -12.56
C THR A 245 17.44 -7.37 -11.65
N THR A 246 17.29 -6.77 -10.48
CA THR A 246 18.37 -6.65 -9.49
C THR A 246 17.83 -6.85 -8.09
N PHE A 247 18.45 -7.74 -7.32
CA PHE A 247 18.17 -7.93 -5.91
C PHE A 247 19.44 -7.65 -5.09
N ASN A 248 19.35 -6.72 -4.14
CA ASN A 248 20.39 -6.44 -3.16
C ASN A 248 19.94 -6.98 -1.79
N LEU A 249 20.56 -8.07 -1.35
CA LEU A 249 20.26 -8.70 -0.06
C LEU A 249 21.36 -8.29 0.92
N ARG A 250 21.08 -7.33 1.81
CA ARG A 250 22.03 -6.65 2.71
C ARG A 250 21.76 -6.99 4.17
N GLY A 251 22.09 -8.20 4.61
CA GLY A 251 21.74 -8.71 5.95
C GLY A 251 20.28 -9.14 6.14
N GLY A 252 19.41 -8.91 5.15
CA GLY A 252 18.01 -9.34 5.17
C GLY A 252 17.80 -10.80 4.78
N THR A 253 16.52 -11.20 4.71
CA THR A 253 16.06 -12.51 4.26
C THR A 253 15.26 -12.40 2.95
N LEU A 254 15.65 -13.19 1.96
CA LEU A 254 14.86 -13.49 0.77
C LEU A 254 14.39 -14.95 0.84
N ASP A 255 13.09 -15.16 0.99
CA ASP A 255 12.47 -16.47 1.03
C ASP A 255 11.65 -16.75 -0.24
N LEU A 256 12.11 -17.70 -1.04
CA LEU A 256 11.45 -18.15 -2.27
C LEU A 256 10.70 -19.49 -2.08
N SER A 257 10.65 -20.04 -0.86
CA SER A 257 10.15 -21.40 -0.59
C SER A 257 8.64 -21.56 -0.76
N GLY A 258 7.87 -20.48 -0.65
CA GLY A 258 6.41 -20.53 -0.58
C GLY A 258 5.68 -20.77 -1.91
N ASP A 259 6.38 -20.78 -3.06
CA ASP A 259 5.77 -21.00 -4.37
C ASP A 259 6.71 -21.72 -5.36
N THR A 260 6.23 -22.81 -5.94
CA THR A 260 6.95 -23.67 -6.89
C THR A 260 7.01 -23.12 -8.32
N ARG A 261 6.20 -22.12 -8.66
CA ARG A 261 6.24 -21.49 -9.99
C ARG A 261 7.61 -20.88 -10.27
N ALA A 262 8.03 -20.93 -11.53
CA ALA A 262 9.34 -20.46 -11.96
C ALA A 262 9.55 -18.97 -11.63
N LYS A 263 10.74 -18.64 -11.13
CA LYS A 263 11.19 -17.30 -10.74
C LYS A 263 12.52 -17.00 -11.40
N THR A 264 12.69 -15.76 -11.87
CA THR A 264 13.95 -15.31 -12.47
C THR A 264 14.51 -14.12 -11.71
N ILE A 265 15.77 -14.23 -11.30
CA ILE A 265 16.55 -13.13 -10.74
C ILE A 265 17.74 -12.89 -11.68
N THR A 266 17.78 -11.74 -12.34
CA THR A 266 18.84 -11.47 -13.32
C THR A 266 20.17 -11.23 -12.62
N THR A 267 20.20 -10.37 -11.60
CA THR A 267 21.39 -10.09 -10.79
C THR A 267 21.03 -10.17 -9.31
N LEU A 268 21.74 -11.01 -8.55
CA LEU A 268 21.66 -11.07 -7.09
C LEU A 268 23.00 -10.65 -6.49
N ASN A 269 22.97 -9.63 -5.64
CA ASN A 269 24.09 -9.25 -4.76
C ASN A 269 23.73 -9.69 -3.33
N ALA A 270 24.42 -10.69 -2.81
CA ALA A 270 24.27 -11.17 -1.44
C ALA A 270 25.44 -10.66 -0.59
N TYR A 271 25.16 -9.83 0.41
CA TYR A 271 26.14 -9.25 1.31
C TYR A 271 26.16 -10.05 2.64
N ASP A 272 27.14 -9.78 3.50
CA ASP A 272 27.27 -10.46 4.80
C ASP A 272 25.97 -10.41 5.65
N GLY A 273 25.72 -11.46 6.41
CA GLY A 273 24.53 -11.65 7.26
C GLY A 273 23.26 -12.06 6.53
N SER A 274 23.28 -12.14 5.20
CA SER A 274 22.08 -12.43 4.41
C SER A 274 21.62 -13.89 4.44
N THR A 275 20.30 -14.08 4.40
CA THR A 275 19.69 -15.41 4.22
C THR A 275 18.93 -15.49 2.91
N LEU A 276 19.34 -16.40 2.04
CA LEU A 276 18.68 -16.73 0.78
C LEU A 276 18.10 -18.14 0.87
N ASN A 277 16.77 -18.26 0.85
CA ASN A 277 16.10 -19.55 0.77
C ASN A 277 15.55 -19.77 -0.64
N VAL A 278 16.12 -20.74 -1.36
CA VAL A 278 15.65 -21.19 -2.68
C VAL A 278 15.01 -22.58 -2.64
N ASP A 279 14.82 -23.15 -1.45
CA ASP A 279 14.17 -24.45 -1.29
C ASP A 279 12.65 -24.34 -1.31
N ASN A 280 12.07 -24.44 -2.50
CA ASN A 280 10.62 -24.58 -2.68
C ASN A 280 10.21 -26.01 -3.03
N GLY A 281 11.08 -27.00 -2.83
CA GLY A 281 10.81 -28.40 -3.16
C GLY A 281 10.87 -28.76 -4.65
N GLU A 282 11.05 -27.80 -5.56
CA GLU A 282 11.15 -28.05 -7.01
C GLU A 282 12.51 -27.57 -7.55
N ALA A 283 13.37 -28.51 -7.94
CA ALA A 283 14.69 -28.18 -8.46
C ALA A 283 14.59 -27.41 -9.80
N GLY A 284 15.34 -26.31 -9.91
CA GLY A 284 15.38 -25.48 -11.13
C GLY A 284 14.23 -24.48 -11.28
N SER A 285 13.32 -24.41 -10.31
CA SER A 285 12.25 -23.40 -10.27
C SER A 285 12.79 -21.97 -10.07
N VAL A 286 13.95 -21.82 -9.44
CA VAL A 286 14.64 -20.52 -9.27
C VAL A 286 15.80 -20.44 -10.26
N THR A 287 15.76 -19.42 -11.12
CA THR A 287 16.81 -19.15 -12.11
C THR A 287 17.55 -17.86 -11.77
N PHE A 288 18.87 -17.95 -11.67
CA PHE A 288 19.76 -16.79 -11.65
C PHE A 288 20.38 -16.62 -13.04
N THR A 289 20.15 -15.48 -13.70
CA THR A 289 20.68 -15.25 -15.06
C THR A 289 22.19 -15.01 -15.02
N ASN A 290 22.65 -14.22 -14.05
CA ASN A 290 24.07 -14.00 -13.77
C ASN A 290 24.49 -14.80 -12.53
N PRO A 291 25.80 -15.07 -12.35
CA PRO A 291 26.30 -15.62 -11.09
C PRO A 291 25.87 -14.76 -9.89
N ILE A 292 25.61 -15.40 -8.74
CA ILE A 292 25.39 -14.69 -7.49
C ILE A 292 26.68 -13.94 -7.15
N ASN A 293 26.56 -12.63 -6.93
CA ASN A 293 27.67 -11.77 -6.56
C ASN A 293 27.75 -11.66 -5.03
N TYR A 294 28.97 -11.71 -4.49
CA TYR A 294 29.26 -11.62 -3.06
C TYR A 294 30.21 -10.45 -2.80
N PRO A 295 29.71 -9.20 -2.75
CA PRO A 295 30.57 -8.01 -2.70
C PRO A 295 31.52 -7.97 -1.49
N ASP A 296 31.11 -8.56 -0.37
CA ASP A 296 31.87 -8.59 0.89
C ASP A 296 32.57 -9.95 1.13
N GLY A 297 32.52 -10.86 0.14
CA GLY A 297 32.87 -12.27 0.32
C GLY A 297 31.67 -13.13 0.71
N MET A 298 31.86 -14.45 0.77
CA MET A 298 30.78 -15.40 1.10
C MET A 298 30.58 -15.60 2.61
N ASP A 299 31.50 -15.09 3.43
CA ASP A 299 31.42 -15.24 4.88
C ASP A 299 30.11 -14.62 5.38
N GLY A 300 29.33 -15.42 6.12
CA GLY A 300 28.05 -15.01 6.73
C GLY A 300 26.82 -14.99 5.81
N VAL A 301 26.95 -15.34 4.53
CA VAL A 301 25.78 -15.61 3.67
C VAL A 301 25.27 -17.03 3.89
N THR A 302 23.99 -17.16 4.26
CA THR A 302 23.31 -18.46 4.39
C THR A 302 22.47 -18.73 3.14
N ILE A 303 22.71 -19.87 2.47
CA ILE A 303 21.91 -20.33 1.34
C ILE A 303 21.24 -21.66 1.70
N ILE A 304 19.92 -21.70 1.57
CA ILE A 304 19.10 -22.90 1.78
C ILE A 304 18.63 -23.41 0.42
N THR A 305 18.94 -24.66 0.09
CA THR A 305 18.66 -25.27 -1.22
C THR A 305 17.85 -26.56 -1.08
N PRO A 306 17.06 -26.95 -2.11
CA PRO A 306 16.39 -28.24 -2.10
C PRO A 306 17.35 -29.42 -1.88
N PRO A 307 16.90 -30.51 -1.23
CA PRO A 307 17.70 -31.71 -1.06
C PRO A 307 18.25 -32.23 -2.40
N GLY A 308 19.52 -32.61 -2.43
CA GLY A 308 20.16 -33.23 -3.60
C GLY A 308 20.66 -32.26 -4.68
N VAL A 309 20.44 -30.95 -4.53
CA VAL A 309 21.05 -29.94 -5.42
C VAL A 309 22.55 -29.84 -5.11
N LYS A 310 23.37 -30.04 -6.15
CA LYS A 310 24.82 -29.80 -6.08
C LYS A 310 25.11 -28.44 -6.71
N GLY A 311 25.42 -27.43 -5.90
CA GLY A 311 25.94 -26.17 -6.38
C GLY A 311 27.39 -26.30 -6.86
N THR A 312 27.76 -25.61 -7.94
CA THR A 312 29.17 -25.39 -8.29
C THR A 312 29.49 -23.93 -8.00
N LEU A 313 30.31 -23.68 -6.99
CA LEU A 313 30.87 -22.35 -6.75
C LEU A 313 32.04 -22.17 -7.72
N THR A 314 31.94 -21.19 -8.61
CA THR A 314 33.02 -20.82 -9.54
C THR A 314 33.46 -19.40 -9.20
N ASN A 315 34.77 -19.19 -9.01
CA ASN A 315 35.42 -17.96 -8.53
C ASN A 315 35.22 -17.63 -7.04
N ILE A 316 35.85 -18.43 -6.16
CA ILE A 316 36.20 -18.02 -4.79
C ILE A 316 37.60 -17.42 -4.83
#